data_AF-A0A2X4TKL6-F1
#
_entry.id   AF-A0A2X4TKL6-F1
#
_cell.length_a   1.000
_cell.length_b   1.000
_cell.length_c   1.000
_cell.angle_alpha   90.00
_cell.angle_beta   90.00
_cell.angle_gamma   90.00
#
_symmetry.space_group_name_H-M   'P 1'
#
loop_
_entity.id
_entity.type
_entity.pdbx_description
1 polymer ?
#
loop_
_entity_poly.entity_id
_entity_poly.type
_entity_poly.pdbx_seq_one_letter_code
_entity_poly.pdbx_strand_id
1 'polypeptide(L)'
;MGKKAQQYWLWYAWDTKHGGVLAYTFGPRTDETCRELLTLLAPFSIGMIASDDWGSYVREVPKGKHLTGKIFTQRIERNNLTLRTRIKRLARKTICFSRSVELHEKVIGSFIEKFMFY
;
A
#
# COMPACT_ATOMS: atom_id res chain seq x y z
N MET A 1 -8.34 -10.60 -0.83
CA MET A 1 -9.72 -10.51 -0.29
C MET A 1 -10.46 -11.78 -0.68
N GLY A 2 -11.05 -12.53 0.27
CA GLY A 2 -12.19 -13.40 -0.06
C GLY A 2 -12.00 -14.92 -0.27
N LYS A 3 -10.84 -15.53 -0.01
CA LYS A 3 -10.62 -16.96 0.31
C LYS A 3 -9.23 -17.01 0.96
N LYS A 4 -8.97 -17.85 1.96
CA LYS A 4 -7.64 -17.92 2.62
C LYS A 4 -6.48 -18.13 1.62
N ALA A 5 -6.78 -18.73 0.46
CA ALA A 5 -5.84 -19.00 -0.62
C ALA A 5 -5.54 -17.80 -1.56
N GLN A 6 -6.36 -16.75 -1.60
CA GLN A 6 -6.14 -15.56 -2.44
C GLN A 6 -6.20 -14.29 -1.58
N GLN A 7 -5.12 -14.08 -0.83
CA GLN A 7 -4.88 -12.80 -0.18
C GLN A 7 -4.51 -11.77 -1.25
N TYR A 8 -5.16 -10.61 -1.17
CA TYR A 8 -5.03 -9.53 -2.14
C TYR A 8 -4.87 -8.26 -1.32
N TRP A 9 -3.75 -7.57 -1.52
CA TRP A 9 -3.27 -6.50 -0.68
C TRP A 9 -3.12 -5.22 -1.52
N LEU A 10 -3.44 -4.09 -0.91
CA LEU A 10 -3.04 -2.78 -1.40
C LEU A 10 -1.60 -2.54 -0.96
N TRP A 11 -0.72 -2.36 -1.92
CA TRP A 11 0.65 -1.92 -1.74
C TRP A 11 0.74 -0.45 -2.12
N TYR A 12 1.30 0.40 -1.27
CA TYR A 12 1.46 1.82 -1.61
C TYR A 12 2.64 2.43 -0.89
N ALA A 13 3.22 3.45 -1.52
CA ALA A 13 4.28 4.26 -0.94
C ALA A 13 3.71 5.60 -0.48
N TRP A 14 4.03 5.96 0.76
CA TRP A 14 3.58 7.21 1.37
C TRP A 14 4.75 8.18 1.51
N ASP A 15 4.60 9.39 1.00
CA ASP A 15 5.53 10.48 1.20
C ASP A 15 5.33 11.10 2.59
N THR A 16 6.32 10.92 3.46
CA THR A 16 6.29 11.52 4.80
C THR A 16 6.45 13.04 4.81
N LYS A 17 7.06 13.65 3.79
CA LYS A 17 7.31 15.09 3.70
C LYS A 17 6.08 15.83 3.16
N HIS A 18 5.54 15.37 2.04
CA HIS A 18 4.42 16.04 1.37
C HIS A 18 3.05 15.52 1.85
N GLY A 19 2.99 14.35 2.50
CA GLY A 19 1.77 13.83 3.09
C GLY A 19 0.79 13.26 2.06
N GLY A 20 1.30 12.52 1.07
CA GLY A 20 0.51 11.90 0.01
C GLY A 20 1.04 10.54 -0.43
N VAL A 21 0.26 9.83 -1.24
CA VAL A 21 0.65 8.59 -1.91
C VAL A 21 1.43 8.93 -3.18
N LEU A 22 2.59 8.31 -3.37
CA LEU A 22 3.41 8.50 -4.58
C LEU A 22 3.06 7.48 -5.67
N ALA A 23 2.88 6.23 -5.25
CA ALA A 23 2.51 5.14 -6.13
C ALA A 23 1.80 4.06 -5.32
N TYR A 24 0.95 3.27 -5.99
CA TYR A 24 0.29 2.12 -5.42
C TYR A 24 0.12 1.02 -6.47
N THR A 25 0.05 -0.23 -6.00
CA THR A 25 -0.29 -1.40 -6.81
C THR A 25 -1.14 -2.35 -5.98
N PHE A 26 -1.83 -3.27 -6.63
CA PHE A 26 -2.60 -4.31 -5.98
C PHE A 26 -2.06 -5.68 -6.34
N GLY A 27 -1.88 -6.53 -5.32
CA GLY A 27 -1.35 -7.86 -5.56
C GLY A 27 -1.22 -8.69 -4.30
N PRO A 28 -0.80 -9.95 -4.44
CA PRO A 28 -0.44 -10.79 -3.30
C PRO A 28 0.77 -10.22 -2.54
N ARG A 29 1.04 -10.76 -1.34
CA ARG A 29 2.25 -10.43 -0.58
C ARG A 29 3.44 -11.22 -1.19
N THR A 30 3.99 -10.77 -2.33
CA THR A 30 5.08 -11.44 -3.07
C THR A 30 6.20 -10.47 -3.46
N ASP A 31 7.38 -11.01 -3.77
CA ASP A 31 8.55 -10.25 -4.20
C ASP A 31 8.29 -9.55 -5.55
N GLU A 32 7.50 -10.18 -6.44
CA GLU A 32 7.09 -9.63 -7.73
C GLU A 32 6.28 -8.33 -7.56
N THR A 33 5.25 -8.35 -6.71
CA THR A 33 4.45 -7.15 -6.43
C THR A 33 5.27 -6.06 -5.75
N CYS A 34 6.27 -6.44 -4.95
CA CYS A 34 7.22 -5.49 -4.37
C CYS A 34 8.06 -4.81 -5.45
N ARG A 35 8.60 -5.58 -6.42
CA ARG A 35 9.33 -5.04 -7.57
C ARG A 35 8.49 -4.09 -8.41
N GLU A 36 7.25 -4.47 -8.71
CA GLU A 36 6.32 -3.60 -9.45
C GLU A 36 6.15 -2.24 -8.76
N LEU A 37 5.94 -2.24 -7.43
CA LEU A 37 5.85 -0.99 -6.67
C LEU A 37 7.16 -0.19 -6.76
N LEU A 38 8.32 -0.84 -6.62
CA LEU A 38 9.62 -0.18 -6.74
C LEU A 38 9.87 0.39 -8.14
N THR A 39 9.41 -0.29 -9.20
CA THR A 39 9.47 0.23 -10.57
C THR A 39 8.61 1.47 -10.75
N LEU A 40 7.40 1.49 -10.19
CA LEU A 40 6.55 2.70 -10.18
C LEU A 40 7.20 3.86 -9.41
N LEU A 41 8.01 3.53 -8.40
CA LEU A 41 8.74 4.49 -7.59
C LEU A 41 10.06 4.96 -8.21
N ALA A 42 10.58 4.26 -9.22
CA ALA A 42 11.88 4.56 -9.83
C ALA A 42 12.01 5.99 -10.41
N PRO A 43 10.95 6.61 -10.98
CA PRO A 43 11.00 8.00 -11.43
C PRO A 43 11.09 9.01 -10.28
N PHE A 44 10.71 8.62 -9.06
CA PHE A 44 10.78 9.48 -7.89
C PHE A 44 12.18 9.38 -7.29
N SER A 45 12.81 10.52 -7.02
CA SER A 45 14.14 10.60 -6.39
C SER A 45 14.10 10.26 -4.89
N ILE A 46 13.75 9.02 -4.57
CA ILE A 46 13.58 8.54 -3.20
C ILE A 46 14.95 8.26 -2.59
N GLY A 47 15.27 9.02 -1.55
CA GLY A 47 16.49 8.87 -0.77
C GLY A 47 16.44 7.66 0.15
N MET A 48 15.34 7.48 0.89
CA MET A 48 15.18 6.40 1.88
C MET A 48 13.78 5.80 1.82
N ILE A 49 13.70 4.48 2.00
CA ILE A 49 12.46 3.71 2.08
C ILE A 49 12.37 3.13 3.48
N ALA A 50 11.30 3.48 4.19
CA ALA A 50 10.99 2.92 5.50
C ALA A 50 9.92 1.84 5.37
N SER A 51 10.24 0.62 5.80
CA SER A 51 9.32 -0.53 5.76
C SER A 51 9.44 -1.38 7.03
N ASP A 52 8.49 -2.32 7.19
CA ASP A 52 8.59 -3.36 8.22
C ASP A 52 9.73 -4.34 7.86
N ASP A 53 10.18 -5.12 8.85
CA ASP A 53 11.25 -6.11 8.67
C ASP A 53 10.72 -7.40 8.00
N TRP A 54 9.98 -7.24 6.91
CA TRP A 54 9.51 -8.37 6.14
C TRP A 54 10.52 -8.74 5.06
N GLY A 55 10.78 -10.04 4.92
CA GLY A 55 11.87 -10.58 4.10
C GLY A 55 11.89 -10.14 2.63
N SER A 56 10.73 -9.81 2.05
CA SER A 56 10.64 -9.27 0.67
C SER A 56 11.29 -7.89 0.54
N TYR A 57 11.05 -6.99 1.50
CA TYR A 57 11.66 -5.65 1.49
C TYR A 57 13.17 -5.71 1.68
N VAL A 58 13.65 -6.62 2.54
CA VAL A 58 15.09 -6.83 2.77
C VAL A 58 15.82 -7.34 1.51
N ARG A 59 15.11 -8.10 0.65
CA ARG A 59 15.67 -8.65 -0.60
C ARG A 59 15.63 -7.67 -1.76
N GLU A 60 14.53 -6.93 -1.90
CA GLU A 60 14.27 -6.08 -3.08
C GLU A 60 14.71 -4.61 -2.87
N VAL A 61 14.72 -4.11 -1.62
CA VAL A 61 15.14 -2.74 -1.33
C VAL A 61 16.68 -2.67 -1.18
N PRO A 62 17.36 -1.73 -1.84
CA PRO A 62 18.80 -1.55 -1.66
C PRO A 62 19.16 -1.32 -0.19
N LYS A 63 20.11 -2.11 0.34
CA LYS A 63 20.51 -2.08 1.76
C LYS A 63 20.92 -0.70 2.27
N GLY A 64 21.46 0.16 1.40
CA GLY A 64 21.85 1.54 1.76
C GLY A 64 20.68 2.53 1.84
N LYS A 65 19.47 2.15 1.42
CA LYS A 65 18.27 3.00 1.43
C LYS A 65 17.16 2.47 2.34
N HIS A 66 17.31 1.27 2.91
CA HIS A 66 16.28 0.65 3.74
C HIS A 66 16.42 1.08 5.20
N LEU A 67 15.38 1.70 5.74
CA LEU A 67 15.24 2.02 7.16
C LEU A 67 14.18 1.13 7.80
N THR A 68 14.58 0.27 8.73
CA THR A 68 13.65 -0.49 9.58
C THR A 68 13.43 0.26 10.89
N GLY A 69 12.18 0.63 11.19
CA GLY A 69 11.87 1.30 12.44
C GLY A 69 10.43 1.76 12.57
N LYS A 70 9.82 1.49 13.73
CA LYS A 70 8.41 1.82 14.03
C LYS A 70 8.10 3.32 13.94
N ILE A 71 9.08 4.19 14.21
CA ILE A 71 8.88 5.64 14.21
C ILE A 71 8.41 6.14 12.83
N PHE A 72 8.92 5.53 11.75
CA PHE A 72 8.58 5.90 10.38
C PHE A 72 7.28 5.25 9.88
N THR A 73 6.79 4.19 10.53
CA THR A 73 5.59 3.47 10.11
C THR A 73 4.30 4.00 10.74
N GLN A 74 4.37 4.79 11.83
CA GLN A 74 3.18 5.32 12.51
C GLN A 74 2.24 6.12 11.58
N ARG A 75 2.79 6.91 10.66
CA ARG A 75 1.97 7.73 9.73
C ARG A 75 1.22 6.86 8.73
N ILE A 76 1.89 5.87 8.13
CA ILE A 76 1.28 4.96 7.17
C ILE A 76 0.24 4.07 7.85
N GLU A 77 0.47 3.65 9.10
CA GLU A 77 -0.49 2.91 9.91
C GLU A 77 -1.76 3.73 10.23
N ARG A 78 -1.61 5.00 10.63
CA ARG A 78 -2.76 5.91 10.81
C ARG A 78 -3.54 6.08 9.52
N ASN A 79 -2.85 6.16 8.38
CA ASN A 79 -3.47 6.30 7.08
C ASN A 79 -4.27 5.06 6.68
N ASN A 80 -3.72 3.87 6.95
CA ASN A 80 -4.42 2.59 6.79
C ASN A 80 -5.72 2.54 7.62
N LEU A 81 -5.71 3.08 8.84
CA LEU A 81 -6.92 3.19 9.66
C LEU A 81 -7.96 4.12 9.03
N THR A 82 -7.54 5.28 8.51
CA THR A 82 -8.43 6.21 7.78
C THR A 82 -9.07 5.55 6.56
N LEU A 83 -8.27 4.83 5.76
CA LEU A 83 -8.73 4.08 4.59
C LEU A 83 -9.83 3.06 4.97
N ARG A 84 -9.56 2.23 5.98
CA ARG A 84 -10.53 1.22 6.46
C ARG A 84 -11.81 1.83 7.01
N THR A 85 -11.70 3.00 7.66
CA THR A 85 -12.84 3.69 8.27
C THR A 85 -13.73 4.35 7.21
N ARG A 86 -13.12 5.02 6.21
CA ARG A 86 -13.85 5.73 5.15
C ARG A 86 -14.40 4.78 4.09
N ILE A 87 -13.65 3.73 3.75
CA ILE A 87 -14.07 2.70 2.79
C ILE A 87 -14.66 1.50 3.55
N LYS A 88 -15.85 1.68 4.14
CA LYS A 88 -16.55 0.63 4.91
C LYS A 88 -16.72 -0.69 4.13
N ARG A 89 -16.73 -0.63 2.79
CA ARG A 89 -16.79 -1.79 1.89
C ARG A 89 -15.61 -2.77 2.05
N LEU A 90 -14.48 -2.31 2.63
CA LEU A 90 -13.30 -3.14 2.87
C LEU A 90 -13.29 -3.79 4.26
N ALA A 91 -14.06 -3.28 5.22
CA ALA A 91 -13.92 -3.67 6.62
C ALA A 91 -14.69 -4.95 6.99
N ARG A 92 -15.90 -5.15 6.44
CA ARG A 92 -16.72 -6.34 6.70
C ARG A 92 -17.52 -6.75 5.46
N LYS A 93 -17.74 -8.05 5.30
CA LYS A 93 -18.68 -8.61 4.30
C LYS A 93 -20.12 -8.31 4.73
N THR A 94 -20.57 -7.08 4.53
CA THR A 94 -21.93 -6.62 4.78
C THR A 94 -22.59 -6.21 3.46
N ILE A 95 -23.80 -5.62 3.51
CA ILE A 95 -24.58 -5.22 2.33
C ILE A 95 -23.82 -4.35 1.30
N CYS A 96 -22.76 -3.65 1.70
CA CYS A 96 -21.95 -2.83 0.80
C CYS A 96 -20.74 -3.56 0.18
N PHE A 97 -20.51 -4.84 0.51
CA PHE A 97 -19.36 -5.63 0.06
C PHE A 97 -19.61 -6.22 -1.33
N SER A 98 -18.69 -5.94 -2.28
CA SER A 98 -18.68 -6.60 -3.59
C SER A 98 -17.80 -7.84 -3.57
N ARG A 99 -18.12 -8.84 -4.40
CA ARG A 99 -17.23 -10.00 -4.63
C ARG A 99 -16.23 -9.75 -5.77
N SER A 100 -16.44 -8.74 -6.60
CA SER A 100 -15.54 -8.38 -7.70
C SER A 100 -14.30 -7.65 -7.17
N VAL A 101 -13.12 -8.20 -7.45
CA VAL A 101 -11.82 -7.60 -7.09
C VAL A 101 -11.62 -6.29 -7.85
N GLU A 102 -11.94 -6.26 -9.15
CA GLU A 102 -11.88 -5.07 -10.00
C GLU A 102 -12.70 -3.90 -9.42
N LEU A 103 -13.88 -4.18 -8.86
CA LEU A 103 -14.68 -3.12 -8.23
C LEU A 103 -14.03 -2.58 -6.96
N HIS A 104 -13.35 -3.43 -6.17
CA HIS A 104 -12.59 -2.99 -5.02
C HIS A 104 -11.39 -2.14 -5.44
N GLU A 105 -10.64 -2.57 -6.46
CA GLU A 105 -9.51 -1.83 -7.01
C GLU A 105 -9.94 -0.45 -7.50
N LYS A 106 -11.02 -0.35 -8.28
CA LYS A 106 -11.55 0.94 -8.76
C LYS A 106 -11.98 1.85 -7.61
N VAL A 107 -12.71 1.34 -6.63
CA VAL A 107 -13.17 2.14 -5.49
C VAL A 107 -12.00 2.63 -4.64
N ILE A 108 -11.00 1.78 -4.41
CA ILE A 108 -9.79 2.17 -3.68
C ILE A 108 -8.98 3.16 -4.50
N GLY A 109 -8.73 2.87 -5.78
CA GLY A 109 -7.97 3.73 -6.69
C GLY A 109 -8.57 5.13 -6.77
N SER A 110 -9.86 5.25 -7.05
CA SER A 110 -10.57 6.54 -7.08
C SER A 110 -10.55 7.25 -5.72
N PHE A 111 -10.53 6.52 -4.60
CA PHE A 111 -10.40 7.13 -3.28
C PHE A 111 -8.99 7.68 -3.05
N ILE A 112 -7.96 6.92 -3.42
CA ILE A 112 -6.56 7.34 -3.29
C ILE A 112 -6.32 8.56 -4.19
N GLU A 113 -6.75 8.52 -5.45
CA GLU A 113 -6.67 9.64 -6.40
C GLU A 113 -7.34 10.90 -5.87
N LYS A 114 -8.52 10.78 -5.24
CA LYS A 114 -9.29 11.94 -4.81
C LYS A 114 -8.85 12.54 -3.46
N PHE A 115 -8.27 11.73 -2.57
CA PHE A 115 -8.05 12.13 -1.18
C PHE A 115 -6.61 11.95 -0.69
N MET A 116 -5.74 11.32 -1.48
CA MET A 116 -4.43 10.87 -0.99
C MET A 116 -3.28 11.12 -1.97
N PHE A 117 -3.53 11.27 -3.27
CA PHE A 117 -2.53 11.83 -4.18
C PHE A 117 -2.37 13.33 -3.95
N TYR A 118 -1.13 13.79 -4.07
CA TYR A 118 -0.76 15.20 -4.10
C TYR A 118 -0.51 15.61 -5.56
#